data_AF-A0A366JYL8-F1
#
_entry.id   AF-A0A366JYL8-F1
#
_cell.length_a   1.000
_cell.length_b   1.000
_cell.length_c   1.000
_cell.angle_alpha   90.00
_cell.angle_beta   90.00
_cell.angle_gamma   90.00
#
_symmetry.space_group_name_H-M   'P 1'
#
loop_
_entity.id
_entity.type
_entity.pdbx_description
1 polymer ?
#
loop_
_entity_poly.entity_id
_entity_poly.type
_entity_poly.pdbx_seq_one_letter_code
_entity_poly.pdbx_strand_id
1 'polypeptide(L)'
;MIDEIIKLRRRGLSFRKIASELETTVGKVQYQWTKLIQNKAKRDSEESAENNLTAEENAVPKQPKDQLILSRLTSDKVKVLWKLSNHKEKMASLYLHEPVTSMRKSLRIYDVSGINFDGANAVSDHEVILSHQSEWIFKGLKPGKVYCVELGIKLTETHFFPFLRSEAIHTSEEMLYQSSGNGEAERQPAEWTVNVSTYTYYESMSEGEGKE
;
A
#
# COMPACT_ATOMS: atom_id res chain seq x y z
N MET A 1 8.25 16.84 -34.16
CA MET A 1 7.58 17.61 -33.08
C MET A 1 7.10 16.74 -31.92
N ILE A 2 6.07 15.89 -32.07
CA ILE A 2 5.52 15.18 -30.90
C ILE A 2 6.46 14.11 -30.31
N ASP A 3 7.19 13.39 -31.17
CA ASP A 3 8.20 12.40 -30.76
C ASP A 3 9.40 13.04 -30.06
N GLU A 4 9.73 14.27 -30.45
CA GLU A 4 10.79 15.07 -29.82
C GLU A 4 10.37 15.54 -28.43
N ILE A 5 9.11 15.97 -28.28
CA ILE A 5 8.52 16.28 -26.96
C ILE A 5 8.60 15.05 -26.03
N ILE A 6 8.28 13.85 -26.52
CA ILE A 6 8.39 12.61 -25.74
C ILE A 6 9.85 12.34 -25.34
N LYS A 7 10.78 12.44 -26.28
CA LYS A 7 12.21 12.19 -26.04
C LYS A 7 12.79 13.14 -25.00
N LEU A 8 12.46 14.43 -25.09
CA LEU A 8 12.92 15.44 -24.14
C LEU A 8 12.23 15.31 -22.77
N ARG A 9 10.96 14.89 -22.75
CA ARG A 9 10.25 14.63 -21.49
C ARG A 9 10.80 13.42 -20.75
N ARG A 10 11.19 12.36 -21.45
CA ARG A 10 11.89 11.19 -20.88
C ARG A 10 13.27 11.53 -20.31
N ARG A 11 13.91 12.58 -20.83
CA ARG A 11 15.16 13.15 -20.29
C ARG A 11 14.95 14.07 -19.08
N GLY A 12 13.70 14.24 -18.62
CA GLY A 12 13.37 15.02 -17.43
C GLY A 12 13.24 16.53 -17.66
N LEU A 13 13.22 17.00 -18.91
CA LEU A 13 13.11 18.44 -19.19
C LEU A 13 11.69 18.96 -18.89
N SER A 14 11.62 20.22 -18.46
CA SER A 14 10.37 20.94 -18.23
C SER A 14 9.76 21.43 -19.54
N PHE A 15 8.44 21.62 -19.60
CA PHE A 15 7.76 22.10 -20.81
C PHE A 15 8.27 23.46 -21.29
N ARG A 16 8.72 24.33 -20.37
CA ARG A 16 9.34 25.62 -20.71
C ARG A 16 10.67 25.44 -21.44
N LYS A 17 11.49 24.49 -20.98
CA LYS A 17 12.78 24.17 -21.61
C LYS A 17 12.60 23.45 -22.94
N ILE A 18 11.63 22.55 -23.04
CA ILE A 18 11.23 21.89 -24.29
C ILE A 18 10.73 22.90 -25.33
N ALA A 19 9.89 23.86 -24.91
CA ALA A 19 9.40 24.91 -25.79
C ALA A 19 10.54 25.77 -26.34
N SER A 20 11.50 26.13 -25.48
CA SER A 20 12.71 26.86 -25.89
C SER A 20 13.60 26.07 -26.84
N GLU A 21 13.71 24.75 -26.66
CA GLU A 21 14.58 23.88 -27.46
C GLU A 21 13.98 23.51 -28.82
N LEU A 22 12.63 23.52 -28.93
CA LEU A 22 11.91 23.27 -30.17
C LEU A 22 11.46 24.55 -30.88
N GLU A 23 11.86 25.73 -30.40
CA GLU A 23 11.43 27.05 -30.90
C GLU A 23 9.89 27.16 -31.01
N THR A 24 9.18 26.68 -29.99
CA THR A 24 7.71 26.70 -29.93
C THR A 24 7.19 27.37 -28.66
N THR A 25 5.87 27.52 -28.56
CA THR A 25 5.22 28.04 -27.34
C THR A 25 4.94 26.91 -26.35
N VAL A 26 5.01 27.23 -25.06
CA VAL A 26 4.69 26.29 -23.96
C VAL A 26 3.30 25.69 -24.13
N GLY A 27 2.32 26.50 -24.53
CA GLY A 27 0.95 26.05 -24.77
C GLY A 27 0.84 25.00 -25.88
N LYS A 28 1.63 25.12 -26.96
CA LYS A 28 1.66 24.14 -28.05
C LYS A 28 2.22 22.79 -27.59
N VAL A 29 3.27 22.82 -26.77
CA VAL A 29 3.88 21.62 -26.15
C VAL A 29 2.91 20.95 -25.18
N GLN A 30 2.27 21.72 -24.29
CA GLN A 30 1.27 21.22 -23.36
C GLN A 30 0.07 20.62 -24.07
N TYR A 31 -0.46 21.31 -25.09
CA TYR A 31 -1.58 20.82 -25.89
C TYR A 31 -1.25 19.48 -26.54
N GLN A 32 -0.09 19.36 -27.17
CA GLN A 32 0.33 18.09 -27.77
C GLN A 32 0.51 16.98 -26.74
N TRP A 33 1.08 17.28 -25.57
CA TRP A 33 1.27 16.31 -24.49
C TRP A 33 -0.06 15.81 -23.91
N THR A 34 -0.97 16.72 -23.60
CA THR A 34 -2.30 16.40 -23.05
C THR A 34 -3.14 15.62 -24.07
N LYS A 35 -3.12 16.03 -25.34
CA LYS A 35 -3.81 15.31 -26.43
C LYS A 35 -3.27 13.89 -26.60
N LEU A 36 -1.96 13.70 -26.40
CA LEU A 36 -1.33 12.37 -26.42
C LEU A 36 -1.81 11.49 -25.27
N ILE A 37 -1.87 12.02 -24.05
CA ILE A 37 -2.34 11.28 -22.87
C ILE A 37 -3.81 10.89 -23.05
N GLN A 38 -4.65 11.81 -23.54
CA GLN A 38 -6.07 11.55 -23.79
C GLN A 38 -6.27 10.52 -24.92
N ASN A 39 -5.53 10.60 -26.01
CA ASN A 39 -5.58 9.61 -27.09
C ASN A 39 -4.96 8.26 -26.70
N LYS A 40 -4.05 8.23 -25.73
CA LYS A 40 -3.56 6.97 -25.14
C LYS A 40 -4.64 6.35 -24.26
N ALA A 41 -5.25 7.12 -23.36
CA ALA A 41 -6.35 6.65 -22.54
C ALA A 41 -7.56 6.17 -23.35
N LYS A 42 -7.90 6.84 -24.46
CA LYS A 42 -8.96 6.40 -25.38
C LYS A 42 -8.63 5.10 -26.11
N ARG A 43 -7.40 4.97 -26.62
CA ARG A 43 -6.93 3.72 -27.24
C ARG A 43 -6.90 2.56 -26.25
N ASP A 44 -6.40 2.79 -25.03
CA ASP A 44 -6.39 1.79 -23.96
C ASP A 44 -7.82 1.35 -23.56
N SER A 45 -8.82 2.25 -23.66
CA SER A 45 -10.24 1.92 -23.41
C SER A 45 -10.95 1.23 -24.58
N GLU A 46 -10.61 1.56 -25.82
CA GLU A 46 -11.20 0.95 -27.03
C GLU A 46 -10.55 -0.43 -27.33
N GLU A 47 -9.25 -0.60 -27.10
CA GLU A 47 -8.56 -1.91 -27.16
C GLU A 47 -9.04 -2.89 -26.07
N SER A 48 -9.60 -2.40 -24.96
CA SER A 48 -10.19 -3.25 -23.92
C SER A 48 -11.54 -3.88 -24.33
N ALA A 49 -12.21 -3.32 -25.34
CA ALA A 49 -13.51 -3.80 -25.81
C ALA A 49 -13.41 -4.85 -26.93
N GLU A 50 -12.39 -4.76 -27.79
CA GLU A 50 -12.21 -5.68 -28.94
C GLU A 50 -11.33 -6.91 -28.64
N ASN A 51 -10.51 -6.92 -27.58
CA ASN A 51 -9.57 -8.01 -27.27
C ASN A 51 -10.14 -9.16 -26.42
N ASN A 52 -11.46 -9.32 -26.29
CA ASN A 52 -12.07 -10.49 -25.62
C ASN A 52 -12.06 -11.78 -26.46
N LEU A 53 -11.55 -11.73 -27.69
CA LEU A 53 -11.32 -12.89 -28.53
C LEU A 53 -9.91 -12.74 -29.14
N THR A 54 -8.99 -13.62 -28.73
CA THR A 54 -7.60 -13.77 -29.25
C THR A 54 -6.57 -12.69 -28.88
N ALA A 55 -5.71 -12.98 -27.88
CA ALA A 55 -4.26 -12.74 -27.91
C ALA A 55 -3.63 -12.99 -26.52
N GLU A 56 -3.23 -14.24 -26.29
CA GLU A 56 -2.07 -14.54 -25.47
C GLU A 56 -0.83 -14.01 -26.20
N GLU A 57 -0.09 -13.08 -25.58
CA GLU A 57 1.37 -12.93 -25.58
C GLU A 57 1.74 -11.47 -25.30
N ASN A 58 2.54 -11.26 -24.24
CA ASN A 58 3.11 -10.00 -23.76
C ASN A 58 2.29 -9.16 -22.76
N ALA A 59 1.57 -9.81 -21.85
CA ALA A 59 1.25 -9.19 -20.56
C ALA A 59 2.53 -9.13 -19.71
N VAL A 60 2.92 -7.94 -19.25
CA VAL A 60 3.80 -7.82 -18.06
C VAL A 60 3.16 -8.71 -16.99
N PRO A 61 3.86 -9.73 -16.43
CA PRO A 61 3.24 -10.66 -15.51
C PRO A 61 2.68 -9.83 -14.36
N LYS A 62 1.34 -9.82 -14.25
CA LYS A 62 0.61 -9.18 -13.16
C LYS A 62 1.16 -9.82 -11.90
N GLN A 63 2.09 -9.14 -11.22
CA GLN A 63 2.83 -9.77 -10.14
C GLN A 63 1.82 -10.28 -9.11
N PRO A 64 2.01 -11.50 -8.58
CA PRO A 64 1.10 -12.03 -7.59
C PRO A 64 1.04 -11.05 -6.42
N LYS A 65 -0.13 -10.44 -6.21
CA LYS A 65 -0.34 -9.53 -5.08
C LYS A 65 -0.19 -10.33 -3.80
N ASP A 66 0.76 -9.92 -2.97
CA ASP A 66 0.95 -10.50 -1.64
C ASP A 66 -0.27 -10.21 -0.79
N GLN A 67 -0.79 -11.25 -0.12
CA GLN A 67 -2.03 -11.18 0.66
C GLN A 67 -1.95 -12.09 1.86
N LEU A 68 -2.49 -11.61 2.98
CA LEU A 68 -2.71 -12.38 4.20
C LEU A 68 -4.14 -12.13 4.66
N ILE A 69 -4.96 -13.16 4.57
CA ILE A 69 -6.39 -13.10 4.86
C ILE A 69 -6.65 -13.89 6.13
N LEU A 70 -7.29 -13.23 7.09
CA LEU A 70 -7.76 -13.83 8.33
C LEU A 70 -9.29 -13.90 8.28
N SER A 71 -9.84 -15.09 8.46
CA SER A 71 -11.28 -15.35 8.35
C SER A 71 -11.76 -16.13 9.57
N ARG A 72 -12.86 -15.68 10.16
CA ARG A 72 -13.50 -16.39 11.27
C ARG A 72 -14.16 -17.66 10.75
N LEU A 73 -13.91 -18.79 11.43
CA LEU A 73 -14.66 -20.04 11.20
C LEU A 73 -15.73 -20.22 12.28
N THR A 74 -15.31 -20.11 13.54
CA THR A 74 -16.16 -20.21 14.74
C THR A 74 -15.68 -19.19 15.77
N SER A 75 -16.35 -19.10 16.92
CA SER A 75 -15.93 -18.19 18.01
C SER A 75 -14.56 -18.52 18.62
N ASP A 76 -14.10 -19.76 18.45
CA ASP A 76 -12.82 -20.27 18.97
C ASP A 76 -11.80 -20.61 17.87
N LYS A 77 -12.16 -20.47 16.59
CA LYS A 77 -11.31 -20.84 15.45
C LYS A 77 -11.30 -19.81 14.35
N VAL A 78 -10.12 -19.55 13.84
CA VAL A 78 -9.90 -18.67 12.69
C VAL A 78 -9.03 -19.40 11.67
N LYS A 79 -9.36 -19.20 10.40
CA LYS A 79 -8.58 -19.66 9.26
C LYS A 79 -7.73 -18.52 8.74
N VAL A 80 -6.48 -18.82 8.45
CA VAL A 80 -5.53 -17.92 7.82
C VAL A 80 -5.22 -18.47 6.44
N LEU A 81 -5.27 -17.64 5.41
CA LEU A 81 -4.81 -17.95 4.07
C LEU A 81 -3.81 -16.89 3.64
N TRP A 82 -2.74 -17.31 2.96
CA TRP A 82 -1.74 -16.36 2.48
C TRP A 82 -1.21 -16.69 1.10
N LYS A 83 -0.78 -15.63 0.43
CA LYS A 83 0.00 -15.67 -0.80
C LYS A 83 1.17 -14.73 -0.61
N LEU A 84 2.38 -15.27 -0.66
CA LEU A 84 3.61 -14.51 -0.51
C LEU A 84 4.47 -14.72 -1.76
N SER A 85 4.88 -13.61 -2.37
CA SER A 85 5.79 -13.61 -3.50
C SER A 85 7.22 -13.87 -3.04
N ASN A 86 7.98 -14.54 -3.90
CA ASN A 86 9.40 -14.82 -3.65
C ASN A 86 10.24 -13.52 -3.55
N HIS A 87 9.72 -12.36 -3.96
CA HIS A 87 10.44 -11.09 -3.87
C HIS A 87 10.68 -10.66 -2.42
N LYS A 88 9.68 -10.81 -1.54
CA LYS A 88 9.83 -10.47 -0.11
C LYS A 88 10.83 -11.39 0.58
N GLU A 89 10.82 -12.67 0.23
CA GLU A 89 11.78 -13.65 0.75
C GLU A 89 13.20 -13.37 0.26
N LYS A 90 13.37 -13.08 -1.03
CA LYS A 90 14.67 -12.67 -1.59
C LYS A 90 15.18 -11.38 -0.95
N MET A 91 14.30 -10.40 -0.73
CA MET A 91 14.65 -9.15 -0.06
C MET A 91 15.13 -9.43 1.37
N ALA A 92 14.39 -10.23 2.13
CA ALA A 92 14.80 -10.64 3.47
C ALA A 92 16.13 -11.40 3.48
N SER A 93 16.33 -12.31 2.52
CA SER A 93 17.57 -13.07 2.35
C SER A 93 18.78 -12.15 2.12
N LEU A 94 18.63 -11.12 1.29
CA LEU A 94 19.69 -10.14 1.06
C LEU A 94 19.95 -9.27 2.30
N TYR A 95 18.90 -8.86 3.00
CA TYR A 95 19.01 -8.02 4.20
C TYR A 95 19.65 -8.76 5.38
N LEU A 96 19.35 -10.05 5.53
CA LEU A 96 19.80 -10.87 6.65
C LEU A 96 21.09 -11.65 6.36
N HIS A 97 21.58 -11.61 5.12
CA HIS A 97 22.72 -12.41 4.66
C HIS A 97 22.55 -13.93 4.87
N GLU A 98 21.30 -14.40 4.80
CA GLU A 98 20.92 -15.80 5.02
C GLU A 98 20.18 -16.33 3.78
N PRO A 99 20.43 -17.58 3.33
CA PRO A 99 19.69 -18.13 2.20
C PRO A 99 18.21 -18.32 2.54
N VAL A 100 17.32 -18.13 1.57
CA VAL A 100 15.86 -18.35 1.75
C VAL A 100 15.54 -19.75 2.31
N THR A 101 16.37 -20.75 2.01
CA THR A 101 16.22 -22.12 2.50
C THR A 101 16.48 -22.30 4.00
N SER A 102 17.27 -21.43 4.64
CA SER A 102 17.48 -21.46 6.10
C SER A 102 16.36 -20.76 6.87
N MET A 103 15.56 -19.93 6.19
CA MET A 103 14.50 -19.13 6.81
C MET A 103 13.28 -19.98 7.14
N ARG A 104 12.98 -20.10 8.44
CA ARG A 104 11.78 -20.76 8.93
C ARG A 104 10.61 -19.80 8.89
N LYS A 105 9.68 -19.99 7.95
CA LYS A 105 8.42 -19.23 7.92
C LYS A 105 7.62 -19.49 9.20
N SER A 106 6.96 -18.47 9.70
CA SER A 106 6.05 -18.61 10.83
C SER A 106 4.85 -17.68 10.73
N LEU A 107 3.76 -18.10 11.34
CA LEU A 107 2.62 -17.23 11.64
C LEU A 107 2.64 -16.89 13.11
N ARG A 108 2.40 -15.62 13.41
CA ARG A 108 2.16 -15.16 14.78
C ARG A 108 0.78 -14.55 14.86
N ILE A 109 -0.06 -15.10 15.74
CA ILE A 109 -1.37 -14.54 16.06
C ILE A 109 -1.26 -13.69 17.31
N TYR A 110 -1.90 -12.52 17.31
CA TYR A 110 -1.87 -11.56 18.40
C TYR A 110 -3.29 -11.30 18.92
N ASP A 111 -3.49 -11.31 20.23
CA ASP A 111 -4.64 -10.68 20.88
C ASP A 111 -4.37 -9.16 20.96
N VAL A 112 -5.14 -8.41 20.21
CA VAL A 112 -5.05 -6.94 20.11
C VAL A 112 -6.27 -6.24 20.70
N SER A 113 -6.98 -6.93 21.59
CA SER A 113 -8.21 -6.43 22.20
C SER A 113 -7.96 -5.15 23.00
N GLY A 114 -8.63 -4.06 22.61
CA GLY A 114 -8.62 -2.80 23.35
C GLY A 114 -7.35 -1.97 23.20
N ILE A 115 -6.48 -2.30 22.25
CA ILE A 115 -5.23 -1.57 21.99
C ILE A 115 -5.12 -1.14 20.54
N ASN A 116 -4.39 -0.05 20.29
CA ASN A 116 -3.92 0.28 18.96
C ASN A 116 -2.60 -0.45 18.70
N PHE A 117 -2.63 -1.49 17.88
CA PHE A 117 -1.52 -2.43 17.74
C PHE A 117 -0.37 -1.87 16.89
N ASP A 118 0.84 -1.81 17.46
CA ASP A 118 2.05 -1.31 16.79
C ASP A 118 2.97 -2.43 16.25
N GLY A 119 2.72 -3.69 16.63
CA GLY A 119 3.59 -4.83 16.29
C GLY A 119 4.30 -5.45 17.48
N ALA A 120 4.38 -4.75 18.61
CA ALA A 120 5.09 -5.21 19.82
C ALA A 120 4.23 -5.13 21.08
N ASN A 121 3.18 -4.31 21.09
CA ASN A 121 2.35 -4.03 22.26
C ASN A 121 1.12 -4.95 22.43
N ALA A 122 1.12 -6.15 21.82
CA ALA A 122 0.00 -7.09 21.93
C ALA A 122 -0.26 -7.55 23.38
N VAL A 123 -1.52 -7.89 23.68
CA VAL A 123 -1.92 -8.44 24.99
C VAL A 123 -1.31 -9.83 25.20
N SER A 124 -1.31 -10.63 24.12
CA SER A 124 -0.66 -11.93 24.07
C SER A 124 -0.42 -12.32 22.63
N ASP A 125 0.62 -13.11 22.38
CA ASP A 125 0.89 -13.68 21.07
C ASP A 125 1.12 -15.19 21.14
N HIS A 126 0.94 -15.85 20.00
CA HIS A 126 1.29 -17.25 19.82
C HIS A 126 1.87 -17.46 18.43
N GLU A 127 3.00 -18.14 18.35
CA GLU A 127 3.72 -18.39 17.11
C GLU A 127 3.65 -19.86 16.69
N VAL A 128 3.52 -20.09 15.38
CA VAL A 128 3.56 -21.41 14.77
C VAL A 128 4.55 -21.40 13.62
N ILE A 129 5.50 -22.34 13.64
CA ILE A 129 6.41 -22.58 12.52
C ILE A 129 5.68 -23.29 11.39
N LEU A 130 5.79 -22.74 10.19
CA LEU A 130 5.19 -23.27 8.98
C LEU A 130 6.17 -24.17 8.23
N SER A 131 5.60 -25.12 7.48
CA SER A 131 6.32 -25.92 6.49
C SER A 131 6.04 -25.37 5.08
N HIS A 132 5.28 -26.10 4.26
CA HIS A 132 5.01 -25.79 2.84
C HIS A 132 3.53 -25.42 2.57
N GLN A 133 2.77 -25.11 3.62
CA GLN A 133 1.34 -24.81 3.51
C GLN A 133 1.10 -23.33 3.15
N SER A 134 -0.08 -23.05 2.59
CA SER A 134 -0.59 -21.69 2.31
C SER A 134 -1.84 -21.34 3.12
N GLU A 135 -2.23 -22.23 4.02
CA GLU A 135 -3.35 -22.05 4.94
C GLU A 135 -3.04 -22.65 6.31
N TRP A 136 -3.65 -22.10 7.35
CA TRP A 136 -3.53 -22.56 8.72
C TRP A 136 -4.82 -22.29 9.49
N ILE A 137 -5.10 -23.09 10.52
CA ILE A 137 -6.24 -22.88 11.41
C ILE A 137 -5.73 -22.75 12.84
N PHE A 138 -5.93 -21.57 13.43
CA PHE A 138 -5.75 -21.39 14.86
C PHE A 138 -7.01 -21.86 15.58
N LYS A 139 -6.83 -22.59 16.69
CA LYS A 139 -7.89 -23.17 17.52
C LYS A 139 -7.68 -22.72 18.97
N GLY A 140 -8.75 -22.74 19.76
CA GLY A 140 -8.68 -22.40 21.18
C GLY A 140 -8.56 -20.89 21.42
N LEU A 141 -9.04 -20.08 20.49
CA LEU A 141 -9.10 -18.64 20.70
C LEU A 141 -10.19 -18.30 21.72
N LYS A 142 -9.92 -17.29 22.53
CA LYS A 142 -10.89 -16.79 23.51
C LYS A 142 -12.00 -16.01 22.78
N PRO A 143 -13.28 -16.34 22.99
CA PRO A 143 -14.39 -15.58 22.44
C PRO A 143 -14.40 -14.12 22.90
N GLY A 144 -14.97 -13.22 22.09
CA GLY A 144 -15.10 -11.79 22.42
C GLY A 144 -13.79 -11.00 22.36
N LYS A 145 -12.73 -11.58 21.78
CA LYS A 145 -11.43 -10.96 21.58
C LYS A 145 -11.20 -10.57 20.12
N VAL A 146 -10.31 -9.62 19.92
CA VAL A 146 -9.86 -9.14 18.62
C VAL A 146 -8.50 -9.72 18.32
N TYR A 147 -8.36 -10.37 17.17
CA TYR A 147 -7.09 -10.97 16.76
C TYR A 147 -6.64 -10.44 15.41
N CYS A 148 -5.33 -10.25 15.26
CA CYS A 148 -4.67 -10.09 13.98
C CYS A 148 -3.56 -11.14 13.84
N VAL A 149 -3.14 -11.42 12.60
CA VAL A 149 -2.08 -12.38 12.32
C VAL A 149 -1.02 -11.72 11.46
N GLU A 150 0.24 -12.03 11.75
CA GLU A 150 1.37 -11.72 10.89
C GLU A 150 1.99 -12.99 10.32
N LEU A 151 2.38 -12.91 9.05
CA LEU A 151 3.21 -13.89 8.37
C LEU A 151 4.61 -13.32 8.26
N GLY A 152 5.61 -14.11 8.66
CA GLY A 152 7.00 -13.69 8.68
C GLY A 152 7.97 -14.86 8.71
N ILE A 153 9.17 -14.59 9.20
CA ILE A 153 10.22 -15.58 9.42
C ILE A 153 10.70 -15.52 10.87
N LYS A 154 10.97 -16.70 11.44
CA LYS A 154 11.57 -16.85 12.76
C LYS A 154 13.10 -16.83 12.62
N LEU A 155 13.73 -15.77 13.11
CA LEU A 155 15.17 -15.57 13.06
C LEU A 155 15.87 -16.33 14.19
N THR A 156 15.38 -16.18 15.41
CA THR A 156 15.87 -16.84 16.62
C THR A 156 14.68 -17.32 17.44
N GLU A 157 14.91 -17.98 18.58
CA GLU A 157 13.80 -18.41 19.43
C GLU A 157 12.91 -17.26 19.93
N THR A 158 13.46 -16.04 20.00
CA THR A 158 12.75 -14.84 20.49
C THR A 158 12.42 -13.83 19.40
N HIS A 159 13.13 -13.85 18.26
CA HIS A 159 12.96 -12.85 17.21
C HIS A 159 12.15 -13.37 16.02
N PHE A 160 11.10 -12.61 15.72
CA PHE A 160 10.23 -12.78 14.56
C PHE A 160 10.32 -11.54 13.67
N PHE A 161 10.40 -11.76 12.36
CA PHE A 161 10.48 -10.70 11.36
C PHE A 161 9.23 -10.76 10.47
N PRO A 162 8.30 -9.78 10.58
CA PRO A 162 7.04 -9.80 9.84
C PRO A 162 7.20 -9.38 8.38
N PHE A 163 6.47 -10.04 7.48
CA PHE A 163 6.36 -9.68 6.05
C PHE A 163 5.00 -9.10 5.67
N LEU A 164 3.93 -9.67 6.25
CA LEU A 164 2.53 -9.30 6.00
C LEU A 164 1.78 -9.31 7.33
N ARG A 165 0.80 -8.41 7.46
CA ARG A 165 -0.14 -8.35 8.57
C ARG A 165 -1.56 -8.41 8.01
N SER A 166 -2.44 -9.16 8.66
CA SER A 166 -3.86 -9.22 8.33
C SER A 166 -4.61 -8.04 8.96
N GLU A 167 -5.80 -7.77 8.44
CA GLU A 167 -6.81 -7.03 9.21
C GLU A 167 -7.16 -7.78 10.50
N ALA A 168 -7.60 -7.02 11.50
CA ALA A 168 -8.02 -7.57 12.78
C ALA A 168 -9.48 -8.06 12.72
N ILE A 169 -9.79 -9.18 13.36
CA ILE A 169 -11.14 -9.75 13.39
C ILE A 169 -11.64 -10.00 14.81
N HIS A 170 -12.94 -9.83 14.99
CA HIS A 170 -13.63 -10.13 16.24
C HIS A 170 -14.12 -11.58 16.25
N THR A 171 -13.86 -12.28 17.35
CA THR A 171 -14.28 -13.68 17.53
C THR A 171 -15.74 -13.85 17.94
N SER A 172 -16.40 -12.85 18.53
CA SER A 172 -17.84 -12.94 18.83
C SER A 172 -18.70 -12.78 17.58
N GLU A 173 -19.82 -13.52 17.51
CA GLU A 173 -20.82 -13.34 16.45
C GLU A 173 -21.48 -11.96 16.51
N GLU A 174 -21.57 -11.36 17.69
CA GLU A 174 -22.13 -10.05 17.92
C GLU A 174 -21.21 -9.26 18.84
N MET A 175 -20.47 -8.33 18.25
CA MET A 175 -20.81 -6.92 18.37
C MET A 175 -20.24 -6.27 17.12
N LEU A 176 -21.13 -5.87 16.21
CA LEU A 176 -20.97 -4.57 15.58
C LEU A 176 -20.62 -3.63 16.72
N TYR A 177 -19.35 -3.26 16.85
CA TYR A 177 -19.06 -1.99 17.45
C TYR A 177 -19.89 -1.02 16.63
N GLN A 178 -20.98 -0.54 17.25
CA GLN A 178 -21.36 0.82 17.05
C GLN A 178 -20.06 1.60 17.05
N SER A 179 -19.74 2.20 15.91
CA SER A 179 -18.92 3.39 15.83
C SER A 179 -19.50 4.42 16.82
N SER A 180 -19.15 4.27 18.09
CA SER A 180 -19.55 5.11 19.22
C SER A 180 -18.38 5.05 20.20
N GLY A 181 -17.39 5.94 20.17
CA GLY A 181 -17.32 7.21 19.45
C GLY A 181 -16.46 7.17 18.18
N ASN A 182 -16.66 8.03 17.17
CA ASN A 182 -17.25 9.37 17.22
C ASN A 182 -16.98 10.11 18.55
N GLY A 183 -15.77 9.93 19.08
CA GLY A 183 -15.00 11.12 19.36
C GLY A 183 -14.58 11.62 17.99
N GLU A 184 -15.43 12.46 17.39
CA GLU A 184 -14.91 13.56 16.58
C GLU A 184 -14.02 14.37 17.54
N ALA A 185 -12.81 13.86 17.84
CA ALA A 185 -11.70 14.77 17.74
C ALA A 185 -11.82 15.25 16.31
N GLU A 186 -12.34 16.47 16.13
CA GLU A 186 -12.09 17.25 14.93
C GLU A 186 -10.68 16.86 14.51
N ARG A 187 -10.57 16.05 13.46
CA ARG A 187 -9.30 15.90 12.79
C ARG A 187 -9.12 17.25 12.17
N GLN A 188 -8.61 18.19 12.97
CA GLN A 188 -7.96 19.40 12.52
C GLN A 188 -7.07 18.87 11.40
N PRO A 189 -7.42 19.19 10.14
CA PRO A 189 -6.65 18.71 9.01
C PRO A 189 -5.22 19.15 9.31
N ALA A 190 -4.28 18.21 9.36
CA ALA A 190 -2.91 18.48 9.80
C ALA A 190 -2.43 19.76 9.09
N GLU A 191 -1.85 20.73 9.80
CA GLU A 191 -1.69 22.12 9.31
C GLU A 191 -1.17 22.27 7.86
N TRP A 192 -0.42 21.30 7.36
CA TRP A 192 0.05 21.24 5.97
C TRP A 192 -1.04 21.02 4.90
N THR A 193 -2.26 20.67 5.29
CA THR A 193 -3.42 20.49 4.39
C THR A 193 -4.24 21.77 4.20
N VAL A 194 -3.87 22.87 4.88
CA VAL A 194 -4.34 24.19 4.50
C VAL A 194 -3.74 24.48 3.13
N ASN A 195 -4.59 24.70 2.14
CA ASN A 195 -4.20 25.08 0.78
C ASN A 195 -3.16 26.21 0.84
N VAL A 196 -1.89 25.87 0.67
CA VAL A 196 -0.83 26.84 0.37
C VAL A 196 -1.07 27.32 -1.05
N SER A 197 -1.97 28.28 -1.18
CA SER A 197 -2.08 29.09 -2.37
C SER A 197 -0.83 29.95 -2.44
N THR A 198 -0.22 30.08 -3.61
CA THR A 198 1.00 30.87 -3.83
C THR A 198 0.87 32.35 -3.40
N TYR A 199 -0.34 32.82 -3.15
CA TYR A 199 -0.66 34.17 -2.71
C TYR A 199 -0.54 34.39 -1.20
N THR A 200 -0.66 33.36 -0.37
CA THR A 200 -0.56 33.50 1.10
C THR A 200 0.81 34.02 1.54
N TYR A 201 1.86 33.76 0.75
CA TYR A 201 3.21 34.28 1.01
C TYR A 201 3.32 35.80 0.84
N TYR A 202 2.56 36.40 -0.09
CA TYR A 202 2.69 37.83 -0.41
C TYR A 202 1.79 38.74 0.43
N GLU A 203 0.73 38.22 1.07
CA GLU A 203 -0.09 39.00 2.01
C GLU A 203 0.70 39.41 3.28
N SER A 204 1.62 38.57 3.74
CA SER A 204 2.46 38.87 4.91
C SER A 204 3.49 39.99 4.69
N MET A 205 3.70 40.40 3.43
CA MET A 205 4.66 41.45 3.07
C MET A 205 4.00 42.80 2.78
N SER A 206 2.67 42.87 2.70
CA SER A 206 1.95 44.11 2.34
C SER A 206 1.47 44.95 3.52
N GLU A 207 1.51 44.44 4.75
CA GLU A 207 1.05 45.21 5.93
C GLU A 207 2.17 45.98 6.66
N GLY A 208 3.38 45.99 6.08
CA GLY A 208 4.58 46.48 6.72
C GLY A 208 5.25 47.67 6.06
N GLU A 209 4.60 48.51 5.26
CA GLU A 209 5.22 49.73 4.74
C GLU A 209 4.17 50.77 4.31
N GLY A 210 4.03 51.84 5.10
CA GLY A 210 3.12 52.94 4.78
C GLY A 210 2.69 53.81 5.96
N LYS A 211 3.63 54.25 6.79
CA LYS A 211 3.46 55.45 7.62
C LYS A 211 4.50 56.48 7.17
N GLU A 212 4.06 57.42 6.34
CA GLU A 212 4.53 58.80 6.32
C GLU A 212 3.31 59.72 6.39
#